data_AF-A0A9X7JVE5-F1
#
_entry.id   AF-A0A9X7JVE5-F1
#
_cell.length_a   1.000
_cell.length_b   1.000
_cell.length_c   1.000
_cell.angle_alpha   90.00
_cell.angle_beta   90.00
_cell.angle_gamma   90.00
#
_symmetry.space_group_name_H-M   'P 1'
#
loop_
_entity.id
_entity.type
_entity.pdbx_description
1 polymer ?
#
loop_
_entity_poly.entity_id
_entity_poly.type
_entity_poly.pdbx_seq_one_letter_code
_entity_poly.pdbx_strand_id
1 'polypeptide(L)'
;MTTNTRRPQTARVYLRWAAVAGLVPLPLSVLFISIGAVPWPESGQDGQAYLEYVLHNHVGEIQTICWMVIMVALMVWAIALAMFYIHRSGGPTASALAILLGTTAYAIAGGVAGALFNGVVLYARGNPSFGSDPADFRVIAFGWENLGMMFGMGSVLWVLAFAGVAAANRATPILPRALAEWCGIAIAVISVGSLGFCFAYRGPWSYGSIGHTLLVMAPQFAWLAAVSVALFKAARRAQ
;
A
#
# COMPACT_ATOMS: atom_id res chain seq x y z
N MET A 1 11.98 -37.08 -25.73
CA MET A 1 12.28 -35.95 -24.81
C MET A 1 11.69 -34.67 -25.39
N THR A 2 10.50 -34.28 -24.98
CA THR A 2 9.91 -32.97 -25.32
C THR A 2 10.57 -31.91 -24.43
N THR A 3 11.46 -31.11 -25.00
CA THR A 3 12.01 -29.91 -24.37
C THR A 3 10.84 -28.99 -24.01
N ASN A 4 10.62 -28.81 -22.71
CA ASN A 4 9.46 -28.11 -22.16
C ASN A 4 9.63 -26.59 -22.33
N THR A 5 9.41 -26.10 -23.55
CA THR A 5 9.53 -24.69 -23.96
C THR A 5 8.52 -23.76 -23.27
N ARG A 6 7.54 -24.29 -22.53
CA ARG A 6 6.50 -23.50 -21.84
C ARG A 6 6.99 -22.78 -20.59
N ARG A 7 7.95 -23.33 -19.84
CA ARG A 7 8.44 -22.75 -18.58
C ARG A 7 9.03 -21.33 -18.70
N PRO A 8 9.89 -21.01 -19.69
CA PRO A 8 10.44 -19.66 -19.83
C PRO A 8 9.38 -18.60 -20.19
N GLN A 9 8.34 -18.96 -20.95
CA GLN A 9 7.26 -18.02 -21.29
C GLN A 9 6.40 -17.66 -20.08
N THR A 10 6.03 -18.64 -19.25
CA THR A 10 5.20 -18.40 -18.06
C THR A 10 5.91 -17.52 -17.02
N ALA A 11 7.21 -17.77 -16.78
CA ALA A 11 8.00 -16.96 -15.85
C ALA A 11 8.08 -15.47 -16.27
N ARG A 12 8.21 -15.21 -17.58
CA ARG A 12 8.22 -13.86 -18.14
C ARG A 12 6.89 -13.13 -17.96
N VAL A 13 5.78 -13.84 -18.10
CA VAL A 13 4.42 -13.28 -17.91
C VAL A 13 4.24 -12.81 -16.47
N TYR A 14 4.65 -13.61 -15.49
CA TYR A 14 4.58 -13.23 -14.07
C TYR A 14 5.42 -11.99 -13.75
N LEU A 15 6.67 -11.92 -14.21
CA LEU A 15 7.51 -10.74 -13.99
C LEU A 15 6.91 -9.47 -14.61
N ARG A 16 6.29 -9.58 -15.79
CA ARG A 16 5.62 -8.45 -16.46
C ARG A 16 4.42 -7.97 -15.69
N TRP A 17 3.55 -8.86 -15.25
CA TRP A 17 2.37 -8.48 -14.46
C TRP A 17 2.75 -7.90 -13.11
N ALA A 18 3.75 -8.47 -12.43
CA ALA A 18 4.30 -7.87 -11.23
C ALA A 18 4.80 -6.45 -11.53
N ALA A 19 5.59 -6.27 -12.59
CA ALA A 19 6.12 -4.97 -12.95
C ALA A 19 5.03 -3.93 -13.31
N VAL A 20 4.00 -4.31 -14.06
CA VAL A 20 2.88 -3.40 -14.37
C VAL A 20 2.14 -3.00 -13.09
N ALA A 21 1.75 -3.99 -12.28
CA ALA A 21 0.95 -3.75 -11.10
C ALA A 21 1.69 -2.92 -10.05
N GLY A 22 2.99 -3.17 -9.84
CA GLY A 22 3.79 -2.41 -8.87
C GLY A 22 4.13 -0.98 -9.30
N LEU A 23 3.88 -0.58 -10.56
CA LEU A 23 3.98 0.83 -10.99
C LEU A 23 2.72 1.64 -10.69
N VAL A 24 1.59 1.01 -10.41
CA VAL A 24 0.29 1.69 -10.19
C VAL A 24 0.25 2.51 -8.90
N PRO A 25 0.80 2.04 -7.75
CA PRO A 25 0.62 2.74 -6.49
C PRO A 25 1.15 4.16 -6.44
N LEU A 26 2.34 4.41 -7.00
CA LEU A 26 2.96 5.74 -6.96
C LEU A 26 2.13 6.82 -7.68
N PRO A 27 1.78 6.70 -8.98
CA PRO A 27 0.97 7.72 -9.66
C PRO A 27 -0.42 7.89 -9.05
N LEU A 28 -1.06 6.81 -8.58
CA LEU A 28 -2.35 6.93 -7.89
C LEU A 28 -2.23 7.64 -6.54
N SER A 29 -1.12 7.44 -5.82
CA SER A 29 -0.86 8.18 -4.57
C SER A 29 -0.64 9.67 -4.83
N VAL A 30 0.04 10.03 -5.93
CA VAL A 30 0.19 11.44 -6.34
C VAL A 30 -1.16 12.05 -6.66
N LEU A 31 -2.00 11.34 -7.42
CA LEU A 31 -3.36 11.77 -7.73
C LEU A 31 -4.21 11.92 -6.46
N PHE A 32 -4.18 10.91 -5.59
CA PHE A 32 -4.86 10.92 -4.28
C PHE A 32 -4.50 12.16 -3.46
N ILE A 33 -3.20 12.52 -3.39
CA ILE A 33 -2.72 13.69 -2.65
C ILE A 33 -3.12 14.99 -3.36
N SER A 34 -3.07 15.06 -4.69
CA SER A 34 -3.26 16.32 -5.42
C SER A 34 -4.71 16.82 -5.46
N ILE A 35 -5.68 15.95 -5.20
CA ILE A 35 -7.11 16.30 -5.24
C ILE A 35 -7.59 16.85 -3.90
N GLY A 36 -6.96 16.44 -2.80
CA GLY A 36 -7.29 16.92 -1.46
C GLY A 36 -6.62 18.26 -1.13
N ALA A 37 -7.15 18.95 -0.12
CA ALA A 37 -6.41 20.03 0.52
C ALA A 37 -5.14 19.46 1.19
N VAL A 38 -3.98 20.07 0.91
CA VAL A 38 -2.69 19.70 1.50
C VAL A 38 -2.17 20.88 2.32
N PRO A 39 -1.88 20.70 3.63
CA PRO A 39 -2.12 19.50 4.43
C PRO A 39 -3.63 19.22 4.63
N TRP A 40 -4.00 17.93 4.64
CA TRP A 40 -5.35 17.53 5.07
C TRP A 40 -5.45 17.61 6.60
N PRO A 41 -6.67 17.58 7.17
CA PRO A 41 -6.87 17.65 8.61
C PRO A 41 -5.98 16.66 9.38
N GLU A 42 -5.24 17.17 10.36
CA GLU A 42 -4.35 16.37 11.21
C GLU A 42 -5.15 15.56 12.25
N SER A 43 -4.54 14.54 12.88
CA SER A 43 -5.16 13.83 14.01
C SER A 43 -5.49 14.78 15.17
N GLY A 44 -6.59 14.49 15.85
CA GLY A 44 -7.12 15.24 16.98
C GLY A 44 -7.80 16.57 16.62
N GLN A 45 -8.09 16.80 15.34
CA GLN A 45 -9.00 17.88 14.91
C GLN A 45 -10.47 17.48 15.11
N ASP A 46 -11.35 18.47 15.00
CA ASP A 46 -12.79 18.24 15.16
C ASP A 46 -13.39 17.47 13.97
N GLY A 47 -14.43 16.69 14.24
CA GLY A 47 -15.15 15.89 13.24
C GLY A 47 -15.67 16.72 12.07
N GLN A 48 -16.01 17.99 12.31
CA GLN A 48 -16.45 18.91 11.27
C GLN A 48 -15.36 19.15 10.21
N ALA A 49 -14.11 19.37 10.63
CA ALA A 49 -13.00 19.61 9.70
C ALA A 49 -12.76 18.38 8.81
N TYR A 50 -12.85 17.17 9.36
CA TYR A 50 -12.77 15.94 8.58
C TYR A 50 -13.92 15.81 7.58
N LEU A 51 -15.16 16.09 8.02
CA LEU A 51 -16.34 15.98 7.17
C LEU A 51 -16.27 16.96 5.99
N GLU A 52 -15.91 18.21 6.25
CA GLU A 52 -15.73 19.24 5.21
C GLU A 52 -14.66 18.82 4.20
N TYR A 53 -13.51 18.32 4.68
CA TYR A 53 -12.43 17.83 3.81
C TYR A 53 -12.89 16.67 2.91
N VAL A 54 -13.54 15.66 3.50
CA VAL A 54 -13.92 14.44 2.77
C VAL A 54 -15.02 14.73 1.74
N LEU A 55 -15.96 15.63 2.04
CA LEU A 55 -17.06 15.98 1.13
C LEU A 55 -16.67 16.98 0.05
N HIS A 56 -15.62 17.77 0.27
CA HIS A 56 -15.17 18.78 -0.68
C HIS A 56 -14.90 18.17 -2.05
N ASN A 57 -15.59 18.64 -3.10
CA ASN A 57 -15.34 18.24 -4.50
C ASN A 57 -15.21 16.71 -4.76
N HIS A 58 -15.94 15.87 -4.01
CA HIS A 58 -15.84 14.42 -4.09
C HIS A 58 -14.43 13.85 -3.77
N VAL A 59 -13.63 14.56 -2.99
CA VAL A 59 -12.30 14.13 -2.53
C VAL A 59 -12.40 12.74 -1.90
N GLY A 60 -13.37 12.53 -1.02
CA GLY A 60 -13.60 11.27 -0.32
C GLY A 60 -13.73 10.08 -1.27
N GLU A 61 -14.65 10.18 -2.24
CA GLU A 61 -14.91 9.12 -3.20
C GLU A 61 -13.69 8.84 -4.09
N ILE A 62 -13.06 9.89 -4.61
CA ILE A 62 -11.92 9.72 -5.51
C ILE A 62 -10.75 9.10 -4.76
N GLN A 63 -10.51 9.54 -3.53
CA GLN A 63 -9.46 8.98 -2.67
C GLN A 63 -9.73 7.51 -2.34
N THR A 64 -10.97 7.12 -1.99
CA THR A 64 -11.34 5.70 -1.83
C THR A 64 -11.09 4.90 -3.10
N ILE A 65 -11.54 5.38 -4.26
CA ILE A 65 -11.37 4.64 -5.53
C ILE A 65 -9.88 4.43 -5.82
N CYS A 66 -9.08 5.50 -5.72
CA CYS A 66 -7.63 5.41 -5.90
C CYS A 66 -7.03 4.38 -4.93
N TRP A 67 -7.42 4.44 -3.66
CA TRP A 67 -6.94 3.53 -2.63
C TRP A 67 -7.28 2.06 -2.91
N MET A 68 -8.52 1.77 -3.32
CA MET A 68 -8.94 0.41 -3.66
C MET A 68 -8.16 -0.15 -4.85
N VAL A 69 -7.93 0.69 -5.88
CA VAL A 69 -7.11 0.30 -7.03
C VAL A 69 -5.67 0.02 -6.60
N ILE A 70 -5.10 0.81 -5.67
CA ILE A 70 -3.78 0.55 -5.08
C ILE A 70 -3.75 -0.82 -4.41
N MET A 71 -4.73 -1.16 -3.56
CA MET A 71 -4.77 -2.44 -2.86
C MET A 71 -4.87 -3.63 -3.81
N VAL A 72 -5.71 -3.53 -4.85
CA VAL A 72 -5.80 -4.57 -5.89
C VAL A 72 -4.48 -4.70 -6.64
N ALA A 73 -3.84 -3.58 -7.01
CA ALA A 73 -2.56 -3.61 -7.70
C ALA A 73 -1.45 -4.24 -6.85
N LEU A 74 -1.40 -3.96 -5.55
CA LEU A 74 -0.45 -4.59 -4.62
C LEU A 74 -0.67 -6.10 -4.52
N MET A 75 -1.92 -6.56 -4.48
CA MET A 75 -2.26 -7.98 -4.48
C MET A 75 -1.83 -8.67 -5.78
N VAL A 76 -2.11 -8.07 -6.93
CA VAL A 76 -1.67 -8.59 -8.24
C VAL A 76 -0.13 -8.63 -8.30
N TRP A 77 0.54 -7.60 -7.81
CA TRP A 77 2.01 -7.56 -7.71
C TRP A 77 2.54 -8.73 -6.87
N ALA A 78 2.01 -8.92 -5.67
CA ALA A 78 2.45 -9.97 -4.75
C ALA A 78 2.19 -11.37 -5.30
N ILE A 79 1.00 -11.61 -5.87
CA ILE A 79 0.65 -12.89 -6.49
C ILE A 79 1.57 -13.18 -7.66
N ALA A 80 1.74 -12.25 -8.60
CA ALA A 80 2.59 -12.46 -9.76
C ALA A 80 4.05 -12.71 -9.35
N LEU A 81 4.59 -11.93 -8.40
CA LEU A 81 5.96 -12.09 -7.94
C LEU A 81 6.17 -13.40 -7.18
N ALA A 82 5.24 -13.77 -6.28
CA ALA A 82 5.30 -15.04 -5.57
C ALA A 82 5.21 -16.23 -6.53
N MET A 83 4.28 -16.19 -7.49
CA MET A 83 4.13 -17.24 -8.50
C MET A 83 5.37 -17.39 -9.39
N PHE A 84 6.05 -16.29 -9.72
CA PHE A 84 7.36 -16.35 -10.38
C PHE A 84 8.36 -17.17 -9.56
N TYR A 85 8.52 -16.84 -8.27
CA TYR A 85 9.47 -17.54 -7.41
C TYR A 85 9.10 -19.01 -7.22
N ILE A 86 7.83 -19.32 -6.99
CA ILE A 86 7.30 -20.70 -6.87
C ILE A 86 7.61 -21.50 -8.13
N HIS A 87 7.39 -20.92 -9.31
CA HIS A 87 7.67 -21.59 -10.57
C HIS A 87 9.16 -21.84 -10.76
N ARG A 88 10.00 -20.91 -10.30
CA ARG A 88 11.45 -21.00 -10.44
C ARG A 88 12.08 -22.02 -9.48
N SER A 89 11.60 -22.10 -8.25
CA SER A 89 12.03 -23.07 -7.23
C SER A 89 11.43 -24.46 -7.42
N GLY A 90 10.38 -24.59 -8.24
CA GLY A 90 9.66 -25.84 -8.45
C GLY A 90 8.61 -26.15 -7.36
N GLY A 91 8.31 -25.20 -6.48
CA GLY A 91 7.31 -25.37 -5.42
C GLY A 91 7.21 -24.17 -4.47
N PRO A 92 6.21 -24.16 -3.56
CA PRO A 92 6.04 -23.10 -2.56
C PRO A 92 7.27 -22.91 -1.68
N THR A 93 7.66 -21.66 -1.45
CA THR A 93 8.76 -21.30 -0.54
C THR A 93 8.26 -20.39 0.57
N ALA A 94 8.93 -20.41 1.73
CA ALA A 94 8.63 -19.50 2.84
C ALA A 94 8.70 -18.02 2.41
N SER A 95 9.64 -17.68 1.51
CA SER A 95 9.78 -16.32 0.97
C SER A 95 8.60 -15.91 0.09
N ALA A 96 8.11 -16.80 -0.78
CA ALA A 96 6.93 -16.54 -1.60
C ALA A 96 5.66 -16.40 -0.74
N LEU A 97 5.53 -17.23 0.30
CA LEU A 97 4.44 -17.12 1.27
C LEU A 97 4.51 -15.82 2.07
N ALA A 98 5.70 -15.39 2.48
CA ALA A 98 5.87 -14.11 3.19
C ALA A 98 5.46 -12.89 2.34
N ILE A 99 5.79 -12.90 1.03
CA ILE A 99 5.32 -11.89 0.06
C ILE A 99 3.80 -11.84 0.01
N LEU A 100 3.16 -13.00 -0.15
CA LEU A 100 1.70 -13.11 -0.22
C LEU A 100 1.03 -12.68 1.08
N LEU A 101 1.42 -13.26 2.21
CA LEU A 101 0.78 -13.03 3.51
C LEU A 101 0.96 -11.59 3.98
N GLY A 102 2.17 -11.04 3.89
CA GLY A 102 2.45 -9.66 4.28
C GLY A 102 1.65 -8.66 3.45
N THR A 103 1.61 -8.85 2.13
CA THR A 103 0.86 -7.96 1.23
C THR A 103 -0.65 -8.12 1.38
N THR A 104 -1.13 -9.36 1.59
CA THR A 104 -2.56 -9.63 1.84
C THR A 104 -3.03 -8.97 3.13
N ALA A 105 -2.26 -9.11 4.20
CA ALA A 105 -2.58 -8.49 5.48
C ALA A 105 -2.61 -6.96 5.38
N TYR A 106 -1.64 -6.36 4.68
CA TYR A 106 -1.65 -4.93 4.37
C TYR A 106 -2.88 -4.52 3.54
N ALA A 107 -3.20 -5.28 2.49
CA ALA A 107 -4.32 -4.98 1.61
C ALA A 107 -5.68 -5.08 2.33
N ILE A 108 -5.84 -6.05 3.23
CA ILE A 108 -7.05 -6.19 4.06
C ILE A 108 -7.18 -4.98 4.99
N ALA A 109 -6.12 -4.62 5.71
CA ALA A 109 -6.13 -3.46 6.60
C ALA A 109 -6.45 -2.16 5.82
N GLY A 110 -5.84 -1.99 4.65
CA GLY A 110 -6.11 -0.87 3.74
C GLY A 110 -7.54 -0.88 3.19
N GLY A 111 -8.11 -2.05 2.88
CA GLY A 111 -9.48 -2.20 2.42
C GLY A 111 -10.50 -1.83 3.50
N VAL A 112 -10.30 -2.28 4.75
CA VAL A 112 -11.14 -1.91 5.89
C VAL A 112 -11.07 -0.41 6.14
N ALA A 113 -9.86 0.17 6.15
CA ALA A 113 -9.65 1.60 6.29
C ALA A 113 -10.39 2.40 5.20
N GLY A 114 -10.23 2.03 3.93
CA GLY A 114 -10.90 2.71 2.82
C GLY A 114 -12.42 2.54 2.83
N ALA A 115 -12.94 1.40 3.32
CA ALA A 115 -14.37 1.17 3.49
C ALA A 115 -14.96 2.06 4.60
N LEU A 116 -14.27 2.21 5.73
CA LEU A 116 -14.68 3.14 6.80
C LEU A 116 -14.72 4.58 6.30
N PHE A 117 -13.69 5.01 5.57
CA PHE A 117 -13.63 6.34 4.96
C PHE A 117 -14.80 6.59 4.00
N ASN A 118 -15.06 5.66 3.08
CA ASN A 118 -16.15 5.78 2.13
C ASN A 118 -17.52 5.68 2.80
N GLY A 119 -17.62 4.95 3.91
CA GLY A 119 -18.83 4.88 4.73
C GLY A 119 -19.27 6.27 5.16
N VAL A 120 -18.35 7.10 5.67
CA VAL A 120 -18.65 8.50 6.06
C VAL A 120 -19.22 9.28 4.88
N VAL A 121 -18.64 9.13 3.68
CA VAL A 121 -19.11 9.81 2.46
C VAL A 121 -20.53 9.39 2.10
N LEU A 122 -20.78 8.09 2.06
CA LEU A 122 -22.08 7.54 1.69
C LEU A 122 -23.17 7.95 2.68
N TYR A 123 -22.87 7.93 3.98
CA TYR A 123 -23.81 8.38 5.01
C TYR A 123 -24.08 9.89 4.92
N ALA A 124 -23.05 10.71 4.80
CA ALA A 124 -23.21 12.16 4.75
C ALA A 124 -23.94 12.65 3.49
N ARG A 125 -23.69 12.01 2.33
CA ARG A 125 -24.42 12.35 1.09
C ARG A 125 -25.82 11.73 1.03
N GLY A 126 -26.00 10.56 1.63
CA GLY A 126 -27.26 9.82 1.64
C GLY A 126 -28.24 10.27 2.73
N ASN A 127 -27.78 10.96 3.78
CA ASN A 127 -28.60 11.47 4.86
C ASN A 127 -28.27 12.94 5.17
N PRO A 128 -29.12 13.90 4.76
CA PRO A 128 -28.90 15.33 4.98
C PRO A 128 -28.82 15.76 6.46
N SER A 129 -29.31 14.94 7.40
CA SER A 129 -29.21 15.24 8.84
C SER A 129 -27.87 14.85 9.45
N PHE A 130 -27.06 14.06 8.76
CA PHE A 130 -25.77 13.60 9.26
C PHE A 130 -24.75 14.75 9.23
N GLY A 131 -24.06 14.97 10.35
CA GLY A 131 -23.19 16.14 10.54
C GLY A 131 -23.92 17.37 11.08
N SER A 132 -25.10 17.17 11.69
CA SER A 132 -25.80 18.22 12.44
C SER A 132 -25.78 18.01 13.96
N ASP A 133 -25.49 16.79 14.42
CA ASP A 133 -25.37 16.43 15.83
C ASP A 133 -23.89 16.36 16.26
N PRO A 134 -23.50 16.94 17.42
CA PRO A 134 -22.19 16.73 18.03
C PRO A 134 -21.73 15.25 18.13
N ALA A 135 -22.67 14.31 18.25
CA ALA A 135 -22.38 12.88 18.25
C ALA A 135 -21.80 12.40 16.90
N ASP A 136 -22.30 12.91 15.77
CA ASP A 136 -21.80 12.55 14.43
C ASP A 136 -20.34 12.95 14.28
N PHE A 137 -19.98 14.15 14.74
CA PHE A 137 -18.59 14.64 14.69
C PHE A 137 -17.64 13.81 15.55
N ARG A 138 -18.09 13.33 16.72
CA ARG A 138 -17.29 12.40 17.54
C ARG A 138 -17.05 11.07 16.84
N VAL A 139 -18.07 10.54 16.15
CA VAL A 139 -17.94 9.29 15.37
C VAL A 139 -16.98 9.48 14.20
N ILE A 140 -17.06 10.61 13.49
CA ILE A 140 -16.17 10.93 12.36
C ILE A 140 -14.72 11.06 12.84
N ALA A 141 -14.47 11.82 13.91
CA ALA A 141 -13.14 11.95 14.48
C ALA A 141 -12.57 10.60 14.95
N PHE A 142 -13.39 9.79 15.63
CA PHE A 142 -12.99 8.42 16.02
C PHE A 142 -12.69 7.54 14.80
N GLY A 143 -13.50 7.62 13.74
CA GLY A 143 -13.28 6.90 12.50
C GLY A 143 -11.97 7.27 11.81
N TRP A 144 -11.62 8.56 11.81
CA TRP A 144 -10.36 9.08 11.26
C TRP A 144 -9.15 8.51 11.99
N GLU A 145 -9.15 8.53 13.32
CA GLU A 145 -8.05 7.98 14.13
C GLU A 145 -7.89 6.47 13.92
N ASN A 146 -9.00 5.73 13.84
CA ASN A 146 -8.96 4.28 13.57
C ASN A 146 -8.47 3.97 12.15
N LEU A 147 -8.81 4.80 11.16
CA LEU A 147 -8.29 4.69 9.80
C LEU A 147 -6.78 4.83 9.79
N GLY A 148 -6.27 5.84 10.49
CA GLY A 148 -4.86 5.95 10.81
C GLY A 148 -4.36 4.62 11.36
N MET A 149 -4.94 4.13 12.47
CA MET A 149 -4.51 2.91 13.21
C MET A 149 -4.39 1.69 12.34
N MET A 150 -5.36 1.44 11.49
CA MET A 150 -5.31 0.33 10.56
C MET A 150 -4.19 0.50 9.52
N PHE A 151 -3.92 1.72 9.07
CA PHE A 151 -2.92 1.99 8.03
C PHE A 151 -1.47 1.68 8.48
N GLY A 152 -1.02 2.16 9.64
CA GLY A 152 0.32 1.85 10.17
C GLY A 152 0.46 0.44 10.71
N MET A 153 -0.57 -0.13 11.35
CA MET A 153 -0.57 -1.57 11.65
C MET A 153 -0.39 -2.38 10.37
N GLY A 154 -1.10 -2.02 9.30
CA GLY A 154 -0.89 -2.59 7.98
C GLY A 154 0.54 -2.43 7.48
N SER A 155 1.12 -1.22 7.62
CA SER A 155 2.49 -0.94 7.16
C SER A 155 3.52 -1.86 7.82
N VAL A 156 3.35 -2.18 9.11
CA VAL A 156 4.19 -3.16 9.80
C VAL A 156 4.00 -4.57 9.23
N LEU A 157 2.77 -4.98 8.92
CA LEU A 157 2.51 -6.29 8.32
C LEU A 157 3.15 -6.43 6.93
N TRP A 158 3.29 -5.33 6.20
CA TRP A 158 3.94 -5.30 4.90
C TRP A 158 5.46 -5.59 4.96
N VAL A 159 6.08 -5.46 6.14
CA VAL A 159 7.50 -5.80 6.38
C VAL A 159 7.83 -7.24 5.97
N LEU A 160 6.90 -8.16 6.20
CA LEU A 160 7.05 -9.57 5.79
C LEU A 160 7.24 -9.70 4.28
N ALA A 161 6.60 -8.84 3.49
CA ALA A 161 6.76 -8.86 2.04
C ALA A 161 8.15 -8.37 1.62
N PHE A 162 8.68 -7.30 2.24
CA PHE A 162 10.03 -6.82 1.96
C PHE A 162 11.08 -7.88 2.31
N ALA A 163 10.95 -8.53 3.48
CA ALA A 163 11.82 -9.62 3.89
C ALA A 163 11.72 -10.82 2.93
N GLY A 164 10.49 -11.15 2.51
CA GLY A 164 10.22 -12.20 1.52
C GLY A 164 10.89 -11.92 0.17
N VAL A 165 10.80 -10.69 -0.35
CA VAL A 165 11.48 -10.26 -1.58
C VAL A 165 13.00 -10.35 -1.43
N ALA A 166 13.57 -9.85 -0.34
CA ALA A 166 15.01 -9.91 -0.09
C ALA A 166 15.52 -11.36 -0.05
N ALA A 167 14.83 -12.22 0.71
CA ALA A 167 15.18 -13.64 0.84
C ALA A 167 15.03 -14.40 -0.50
N ALA A 168 13.94 -14.16 -1.23
CA ALA A 168 13.72 -14.76 -2.54
C ALA A 168 14.78 -14.31 -3.56
N ASN A 169 15.17 -13.04 -3.52
CA ASN A 169 16.19 -12.49 -4.41
C ASN A 169 17.60 -13.01 -4.11
N ARG A 170 17.91 -13.41 -2.87
CA ARG A 170 19.17 -14.10 -2.54
C ARG A 170 19.26 -15.47 -3.20
N ALA A 171 18.16 -16.23 -3.17
CA ALA A 171 18.10 -17.56 -3.77
C ALA A 171 17.99 -17.52 -5.30
N THR A 172 17.26 -16.53 -5.84
CA THR A 172 17.10 -16.31 -7.28
C THR A 172 17.22 -14.83 -7.58
N PRO A 173 18.43 -14.33 -7.88
CA PRO A 173 18.67 -12.92 -8.14
C PRO A 173 17.98 -12.47 -9.45
N ILE A 174 16.95 -11.63 -9.30
CA ILE A 174 16.25 -10.96 -10.41
C ILE A 174 16.30 -9.44 -10.28
N LEU A 175 16.57 -8.93 -9.08
CA LEU A 175 16.69 -7.52 -8.75
C LEU A 175 18.15 -7.20 -8.37
N PRO A 176 18.62 -5.95 -8.62
CA PRO A 176 19.88 -5.47 -8.08
C PRO A 176 19.92 -5.64 -6.56
N ARG A 177 21.05 -6.13 -6.03
CA ARG A 177 21.20 -6.43 -4.60
C ARG A 177 20.92 -5.22 -3.71
N ALA A 178 21.37 -4.04 -4.12
CA ALA A 178 21.09 -2.80 -3.40
C ALA A 178 19.59 -2.53 -3.25
N LEU A 179 18.82 -2.79 -4.30
CA LEU A 179 17.38 -2.53 -4.30
C LEU A 179 16.61 -3.58 -3.48
N ALA A 180 16.94 -4.86 -3.62
CA ALA A 180 16.25 -5.93 -2.91
C ALA A 180 16.63 -6.04 -1.44
N GLU A 181 17.90 -5.83 -1.09
CA GLU A 181 18.41 -5.99 0.28
C GLU A 181 18.49 -4.67 1.02
N TRP A 182 19.40 -3.76 0.61
CA TRP A 182 19.68 -2.54 1.38
C TRP A 182 18.47 -1.61 1.43
N CYS A 183 17.86 -1.32 0.27
CA CYS A 183 16.65 -0.51 0.24
C CYS A 183 15.47 -1.25 0.89
N GLY A 184 15.32 -2.57 0.66
CA GLY A 184 14.28 -3.36 1.31
C GLY A 184 14.34 -3.30 2.84
N ILE A 185 15.55 -3.40 3.42
CA ILE A 185 15.79 -3.24 4.86
C ILE A 185 15.45 -1.82 5.31
N ALA A 186 15.90 -0.79 4.58
CA ALA A 186 15.59 0.59 4.93
C ALA A 186 14.08 0.86 4.97
N ILE A 187 13.33 0.36 3.98
CA ILE A 187 11.87 0.46 3.94
C ILE A 187 11.22 -0.34 5.06
N ALA A 188 11.74 -1.53 5.38
CA ALA A 188 11.25 -2.30 6.53
C ALA A 188 11.43 -1.54 7.85
N VAL A 189 12.59 -0.93 8.07
CA VAL A 189 12.87 -0.11 9.26
C VAL A 189 11.92 1.08 9.34
N ILE A 190 11.71 1.80 8.23
CA ILE A 190 10.74 2.90 8.15
C ILE A 190 9.32 2.41 8.49
N SER A 191 8.93 1.25 7.96
CA SER A 191 7.60 0.67 8.16
C SER A 191 7.37 0.24 9.61
N VAL A 192 8.37 -0.32 10.28
CA VAL A 192 8.31 -0.60 11.73
C VAL A 192 8.31 0.70 12.54
N GLY A 193 9.14 1.67 12.15
CA GLY A 193 9.21 2.99 12.77
C GLY A 193 7.88 3.76 12.72
N SER A 194 6.98 3.42 11.79
CA SER A 194 5.62 3.98 11.73
C SER A 194 4.84 3.82 13.03
N LEU A 195 5.12 2.77 13.82
CA LEU A 195 4.51 2.59 15.16
C LEU A 195 4.83 3.73 16.12
N GLY A 196 5.96 4.42 15.93
CA GLY A 196 6.33 5.60 16.72
C GLY A 196 5.31 6.74 16.58
N PHE A 197 4.67 6.86 15.42
CA PHE A 197 3.66 7.90 15.16
C PHE A 197 2.39 7.67 15.98
N CYS A 198 2.10 6.44 16.42
CA CYS A 198 0.98 6.15 17.33
C CYS A 198 1.11 6.85 18.69
N PHE A 199 2.33 7.26 19.08
CA PHE A 199 2.58 7.98 20.34
C PHE A 199 2.53 9.51 20.17
N ALA A 200 2.42 10.02 18.95
CA ALA A 200 2.23 11.43 18.66
C ALA A 200 0.74 11.71 18.47
N TYR A 201 0.11 12.31 19.47
CA TYR A 201 -1.35 12.50 19.50
C TYR A 201 -1.85 13.56 18.49
N ARG A 202 -1.02 14.54 18.11
CA ARG A 202 -1.37 15.65 17.19
C ARG A 202 -0.15 16.16 16.40
N GLY A 203 -0.39 16.93 15.34
CA GLY A 203 0.66 17.57 14.54
C GLY A 203 1.07 16.79 13.30
N PRO A 204 2.07 17.26 12.54
CA PRO A 204 2.53 16.63 11.30
C PRO A 204 3.29 15.32 11.52
N TRP A 205 3.55 14.97 12.79
CA TRP A 205 4.15 13.71 13.22
C TRP A 205 3.14 12.80 13.88
N SER A 206 1.89 13.24 14.00
CA SER A 206 0.81 12.36 14.37
C SER A 206 0.51 11.43 13.21
N TYR A 207 -0.27 10.43 13.53
CA TYR A 207 -0.44 9.31 12.65
C TYR A 207 -1.60 9.53 11.67
N GLY A 208 -1.40 9.13 10.41
CA GLY A 208 -2.31 9.53 9.32
C GLY A 208 -2.16 10.99 8.87
N SER A 209 -1.26 11.76 9.51
CA SER A 209 -0.88 13.10 9.04
C SER A 209 -0.06 13.04 7.75
N ILE A 210 0.13 14.21 7.14
CA ILE A 210 0.97 14.34 5.94
C ILE A 210 2.43 13.92 6.18
N GLY A 211 3.02 14.24 7.33
CA GLY A 211 4.40 13.87 7.61
C GLY A 211 4.54 12.35 7.77
N HIS A 212 3.59 11.70 8.43
CA HIS A 212 3.53 10.23 8.48
C HIS A 212 3.44 9.62 7.07
N THR A 213 2.51 10.10 6.25
CA THR A 213 2.33 9.63 4.86
C THR A 213 3.60 9.82 4.02
N LEU A 214 4.23 10.99 4.07
CA LEU A 214 5.44 11.26 3.30
C LEU A 214 6.64 10.44 3.76
N LEU A 215 6.75 10.11 5.04
CA LEU A 215 7.89 9.36 5.57
C LEU A 215 7.73 7.85 5.41
N VAL A 216 6.50 7.34 5.41
CA VAL A 216 6.25 5.89 5.35
C VAL A 216 5.82 5.48 3.95
N MET A 217 4.77 6.09 3.41
CA MET A 217 4.19 5.67 2.12
C MET A 217 5.06 6.04 0.93
N ALA A 218 5.57 7.27 0.88
CA ALA A 218 6.32 7.72 -0.29
C ALA A 218 7.57 6.85 -0.54
N PRO A 219 8.38 6.51 0.48
CA PRO A 219 9.50 5.59 0.31
C PRO A 219 9.05 4.18 -0.11
N GLN A 220 7.98 3.64 0.48
CA GLN A 220 7.45 2.32 0.12
C GLN A 220 7.04 2.27 -1.37
N PHE A 221 6.28 3.26 -1.84
CA PHE A 221 5.81 3.30 -3.22
C PHE A 221 6.93 3.65 -4.22
N ALA A 222 7.88 4.50 -3.84
CA ALA A 222 9.07 4.76 -4.64
C ALA A 222 9.92 3.50 -4.80
N TRP A 223 10.13 2.75 -3.71
CA TRP A 223 10.82 1.46 -3.74
C TRP A 223 10.10 0.45 -4.62
N LEU A 224 8.77 0.33 -4.48
CA LEU A 224 7.96 -0.57 -5.29
C LEU A 224 8.03 -0.23 -6.78
N ALA A 225 8.00 1.07 -7.13
CA ALA A 225 8.16 1.52 -8.50
C ALA A 225 9.56 1.18 -9.04
N ALA A 226 10.62 1.40 -8.25
CA ALA A 226 11.98 1.04 -8.63
C ALA A 226 12.15 -0.47 -8.84
N VAL A 227 11.59 -1.29 -7.95
CA VAL A 227 11.53 -2.76 -8.09
C VAL A 227 10.83 -3.13 -9.38
N SER A 228 9.68 -2.52 -9.66
CA SER A 228 8.88 -2.79 -10.86
C SER A 228 9.62 -2.45 -12.15
N VAL A 229 10.33 -1.32 -12.20
CA VAL A 229 11.22 -0.97 -13.32
C VAL A 229 12.33 -2.01 -13.51
N ALA A 230 12.92 -2.50 -12.41
CA ALA A 230 13.93 -3.55 -12.48
C ALA A 230 13.34 -4.89 -12.96
N LEU A 231 12.14 -5.25 -12.55
CA LEU A 231 11.41 -6.45 -13.01
C LEU A 231 11.11 -6.37 -14.51
N PHE A 232 10.75 -5.20 -15.05
CA PHE A 232 10.62 -5.00 -16.50
C PHE A 232 11.92 -5.29 -17.25
N LYS A 233 13.05 -4.80 -16.73
CA LYS A 233 14.38 -5.07 -17.31
C LYS A 233 14.71 -6.55 -17.26
N ALA A 234 14.44 -7.22 -16.15
CA ALA A 234 14.64 -8.67 -16.00
C ALA A 234 13.76 -9.47 -16.98
N ALA A 235 12.48 -9.11 -17.12
CA ALA A 235 11.56 -9.77 -18.04
C ALA A 235 11.93 -9.60 -19.54
N ARG A 236 12.65 -8.52 -19.89
CA ARG A 236 13.20 -8.33 -21.24
C ARG A 236 14.44 -9.19 -21.51
N ARG A 237 15.30 -9.39 -20.50
CA ARG A 237 16.52 -10.21 -20.62
C ARG A 237 16.25 -11.71 -20.68
N ALA A 238 15.07 -12.15 -20.28
CA ALA A 238 14.63 -13.54 -20.41
C ALA A 238 14.15 -13.91 -21.84
N GLN A 239 14.56 -13.13 -22.85
CA GLN A 239 14.34 -13.36 -24.29
C GLN A 239 15.57 -14.03 -24.90
#